data_AF-A0A2V7Y9Y2-F1
#
_entry.id   AF-A0A2V7Y9Y2-F1
#
_cell.length_a   1.000
_cell.length_b   1.000
_cell.length_c   1.000
_cell.angle_alpha   90.00
_cell.angle_beta   90.00
_cell.angle_gamma   90.00
#
_symmetry.space_group_name_H-M   'P 1'
#
loop_
_entity.id
_entity.type
_entity.pdbx_description
1 polymer ?
#
loop_
_entity_poly.entity_id
_entity_poly.type
_entity_poly.pdbx_seq_one_letter_code
_entity_poly.pdbx_strand_id
1 'polypeptide(L)'
;MLTAPCAEVTRVSVTRVVDAGTRRLPLQRKVGAGLNLNQFRRAMTKGTVRHVGLPQSVYMIAAALGWKLDRVDETLEPAIAPRDLNTEYLRIAAGMAAGIKQSARGYRNGDMAISLDLQMYVGAEQPRDHVLIDGVPPIDMTIAGGVAGDSATAAITVNAIPKVMGARAGLLTMHDLPLVHRFNPSEIKTLPPKKR
;
A
#
# COMPACT_ATOMS: atom_id res chain seq x y z
N MET A 1 -12.30 7.03 5.06
CA MET A 1 -13.33 6.03 5.47
C MET A 1 -13.22 5.74 6.95
N LEU A 2 -12.14 5.10 7.41
CA LEU A 2 -11.98 4.75 8.84
C LEU A 2 -11.95 5.96 9.78
N THR A 3 -11.56 7.13 9.28
CA THR A 3 -11.59 8.40 10.00
C THR A 3 -12.97 9.05 10.09
N ALA A 4 -14.00 8.50 9.41
CA ALA A 4 -15.34 9.09 9.40
C ALA A 4 -16.02 9.24 10.78
N PRO A 5 -15.87 8.32 11.75
CA PRO A 5 -16.41 8.50 13.09
C PRO A 5 -15.51 9.32 14.03
N CYS A 6 -14.33 9.79 13.56
CA CYS A 6 -13.39 10.55 14.38
C CYS A 6 -13.73 12.05 14.32
N ALA A 7 -14.02 12.64 15.48
CA ALA A 7 -14.10 14.09 15.64
C ALA A 7 -12.75 14.77 15.40
N GLU A 8 -11.65 14.11 15.79
CA GLU A 8 -10.29 14.58 15.60
C GLU A 8 -9.38 13.44 15.14
N VAL A 9 -8.36 13.77 14.35
CA VAL A 9 -7.29 12.86 13.94
C VAL A 9 -5.97 13.61 14.08
N THR A 10 -5.00 13.01 14.77
CA THR A 10 -3.66 13.58 14.98
C THR A 10 -2.59 12.80 14.23
N ARG A 11 -2.76 11.48 14.08
CA ARG A 11 -1.81 10.63 13.35
C ARG A 11 -2.49 9.43 12.70
N VAL A 12 -1.96 9.04 11.55
CA VAL A 12 -2.35 7.82 10.83
C VAL A 12 -1.12 6.93 10.66
N SER A 13 -1.17 5.71 11.19
CA SER A 13 -0.11 4.71 11.04
C SER A 13 -0.66 3.47 10.34
N VAL A 14 -0.01 3.03 9.27
CA VAL A 14 -0.43 1.87 8.47
C VAL A 14 0.72 0.90 8.36
N THR A 15 0.48 -0.37 8.67
CA THR A 15 1.44 -1.45 8.45
C THR A 15 0.83 -2.50 7.54
N ARG A 16 1.53 -2.81 6.45
CA ARG A 16 1.20 -3.89 5.53
C ARG A 16 2.31 -4.93 5.56
N VAL A 17 1.97 -6.15 5.96
CA VAL A 17 2.88 -7.30 5.96
C VAL A 17 2.38 -8.33 4.95
N VAL A 18 3.23 -8.70 4.01
CA VAL A 18 2.92 -9.66 2.95
C VAL A 18 4.00 -10.72 2.91
N ASP A 19 3.62 -11.98 3.11
CA ASP A 19 4.49 -13.10 2.80
C ASP A 19 4.59 -13.29 1.28
N ALA A 20 5.73 -12.92 0.72
CA ALA A 20 6.01 -13.08 -0.70
C ALA A 20 6.16 -14.55 -1.11
N GLY A 21 6.46 -15.46 -0.16
CA GLY A 21 6.58 -16.89 -0.41
C GLY A 21 5.28 -17.53 -0.90
N THR A 22 4.13 -16.98 -0.48
CA THR A 22 2.79 -17.40 -0.93
C THR A 22 2.40 -16.86 -2.32
N ARG A 23 3.28 -16.09 -2.97
CA ARG A 23 2.99 -15.34 -4.20
C ARG A 23 3.81 -15.87 -5.37
N ARG A 24 3.33 -15.61 -6.59
CA ARG A 24 4.02 -16.01 -7.83
C ARG A 24 5.46 -15.50 -7.91
N LEU A 25 6.32 -16.27 -8.58
CA LEU A 25 7.75 -15.95 -8.79
C LEU A 25 8.03 -14.51 -9.26
N PRO A 26 7.28 -13.89 -10.20
CA PRO A 26 7.53 -12.50 -10.59
C PRO A 26 7.48 -11.50 -9.42
N LEU A 27 6.57 -11.71 -8.45
CA LEU A 27 6.50 -10.84 -7.28
C LEU A 27 7.71 -11.07 -6.36
N GLN A 28 8.11 -12.33 -6.12
CA GLN A 28 9.28 -12.67 -5.31
C GLN A 28 10.56 -12.02 -5.87
N ARG A 29 10.75 -12.08 -7.20
CA ARG A 29 11.88 -11.41 -7.87
C ARG A 29 11.79 -9.89 -7.80
N LYS A 30 10.59 -9.31 -7.94
CA LYS A 30 10.38 -7.85 -7.86
C LYS A 30 10.80 -7.28 -6.51
N VAL A 31 10.63 -8.03 -5.43
CA VAL A 31 11.09 -7.61 -4.08
C VAL A 31 12.56 -7.95 -3.81
N GLY A 32 13.28 -8.49 -4.80
CA GLY A 32 14.71 -8.79 -4.66
C GLY A 32 15.00 -10.06 -3.86
N ALA A 33 14.02 -10.96 -3.71
CA ALA A 33 14.23 -12.23 -3.01
C ALA A 33 15.32 -13.07 -3.71
N GLY A 34 16.28 -13.57 -2.94
CA GLY A 34 17.42 -14.35 -3.43
C GLY A 34 18.60 -13.51 -3.94
N LEU A 35 18.57 -12.18 -3.84
CA LEU A 35 19.74 -11.34 -4.13
C LEU A 35 20.67 -11.28 -2.92
N ASN A 36 21.99 -11.29 -3.14
CA ASN A 36 22.92 -10.88 -2.09
C ASN A 36 22.87 -9.35 -1.89
N LEU A 37 23.42 -8.84 -0.78
CA LEU A 37 23.28 -7.43 -0.41
C LEU A 37 23.87 -6.46 -1.43
N ASN A 38 24.97 -6.84 -2.10
CA ASN A 38 25.58 -6.00 -3.14
C ASN A 38 24.70 -5.95 -4.40
N GLN A 39 24.12 -7.09 -4.79
CA GLN A 39 23.15 -7.15 -5.89
C GLN A 39 21.89 -6.35 -5.56
N PHE A 40 21.37 -6.49 -4.33
CA PHE A 40 20.19 -5.78 -3.86
C PHE A 40 20.42 -4.26 -3.86
N ARG A 41 21.54 -3.77 -3.31
CA ARG A 41 21.90 -2.34 -3.36
C ARG A 41 21.94 -1.82 -4.80
N ARG A 42 22.60 -2.55 -5.71
CA ARG A 42 22.61 -2.18 -7.15
C ARG A 42 21.20 -2.15 -7.75
N ALA A 43 20.34 -3.10 -7.39
CA ALA A 43 18.96 -3.16 -7.85
C ALA A 43 18.10 -2.01 -7.31
N MET A 44 18.30 -1.62 -6.04
CA MET A 44 17.67 -0.43 -5.46
C MET A 44 18.09 0.84 -6.20
N THR A 45 19.39 1.05 -6.42
CA THR A 45 19.90 2.24 -7.12
C THR A 45 19.35 2.33 -8.56
N LYS A 46 19.16 1.18 -9.23
CA LYS A 46 18.54 1.11 -10.55
C LYS A 46 17.01 1.22 -10.53
N GLY A 47 16.39 1.25 -9.35
CA GLY A 47 14.93 1.29 -9.18
C GLY A 47 14.21 -0.01 -9.56
N THR A 48 14.92 -1.12 -9.75
CA THR A 48 14.31 -2.40 -10.17
C THR A 48 13.73 -3.21 -9.01
N VAL A 49 14.19 -2.94 -7.78
CA VAL A 49 13.63 -3.51 -6.54
C VAL A 49 13.11 -2.36 -5.69
N ARG A 50 11.78 -2.22 -5.66
CA ARG A 50 11.02 -1.33 -4.77
C ARG A 50 9.53 -1.58 -4.91
N HIS A 51 8.78 -1.09 -3.95
CA HIS A 51 7.38 -0.76 -4.13
C HIS A 51 7.24 0.69 -4.63
N VAL A 52 6.23 0.94 -5.45
CA VAL A 52 5.91 2.26 -5.98
C VAL A 52 4.51 2.60 -5.49
N GLY A 53 4.36 3.70 -4.77
CA GLY A 53 3.04 4.16 -4.31
C GLY A 53 3.01 4.76 -2.90
N LEU A 54 3.97 4.46 -2.01
CA LEU A 54 3.89 4.91 -0.62
C LEU A 54 3.87 6.44 -0.48
N PRO A 55 4.75 7.22 -1.15
CA PRO A 55 4.65 8.68 -1.09
C PRO A 55 3.31 9.19 -1.61
N GLN A 56 2.78 8.60 -2.69
CA GLN A 56 1.47 8.96 -3.24
C GLN A 56 0.35 8.67 -2.24
N SER A 57 0.41 7.55 -1.53
CA SER A 57 -0.55 7.23 -0.46
C SER A 57 -0.45 8.20 0.72
N VAL A 58 0.76 8.61 1.12
CA VAL A 58 0.95 9.65 2.15
C VAL A 58 0.26 10.95 1.74
N TYR A 59 0.51 11.42 0.51
CA TYR A 59 -0.11 12.65 0.01
C TYR A 59 -1.63 12.52 -0.15
N MET A 60 -2.14 11.36 -0.57
CA MET A 60 -3.58 11.14 -0.68
C MET A 60 -4.27 11.15 0.68
N ILE A 61 -3.66 10.56 1.71
CA ILE A 61 -4.17 10.63 3.10
C ILE A 61 -4.14 12.07 3.60
N ALA A 62 -3.02 12.78 3.40
CA ALA A 62 -2.90 14.18 3.82
C ALA A 62 -3.94 15.08 3.13
N ALA A 63 -4.11 14.93 1.81
CA ALA A 63 -5.12 15.66 1.04
C ALA A 63 -6.53 15.39 1.57
N ALA A 64 -6.87 14.13 1.84
CA ALA A 64 -8.19 13.76 2.36
C ALA A 64 -8.46 14.29 3.78
N LEU A 65 -7.43 14.54 4.59
CA LEU A 65 -7.51 15.13 5.93
C LEU A 65 -7.32 16.66 5.92
N GLY A 66 -7.11 17.28 4.76
CA GLY A 66 -6.83 18.70 4.65
C GLY A 66 -5.48 19.11 5.25
N TRP A 67 -4.52 18.19 5.35
CA TRP A 67 -3.20 18.45 5.91
C TRP A 67 -2.22 18.89 4.84
N LYS A 68 -1.50 19.97 5.13
CA LYS A 68 -0.28 20.36 4.41
C LYS A 68 0.91 19.72 5.12
N LEU A 69 1.69 18.93 4.38
CA LEU A 69 2.92 18.31 4.89
C LEU A 69 4.12 19.20 4.61
N ASP A 70 5.08 19.23 5.53
CA ASP A 70 6.34 19.94 5.40
C ASP A 70 7.33 19.15 4.55
N ARG A 71 7.37 17.82 4.76
CA ARG A 71 8.18 16.88 4.00
C ARG A 71 7.58 15.48 3.99
N VAL A 72 8.00 14.70 3.01
CA VAL A 72 7.77 13.25 2.95
C VAL A 72 9.10 12.55 2.74
N ASP A 73 9.45 11.69 3.69
CA ASP A 73 10.66 10.87 3.62
C ASP A 73 10.29 9.44 3.19
N GLU A 74 11.09 8.82 2.34
CA GLU A 74 10.92 7.42 1.91
C GLU A 74 12.21 6.65 2.19
N THR A 75 12.09 5.48 2.83
CA THR A 75 13.21 4.56 3.05
C THR A 75 12.93 3.21 2.43
N LEU A 76 13.98 2.51 2.00
CA LEU A 76 13.92 1.17 1.45
C LEU A 76 15.13 0.38 1.93
N GLU A 77 14.87 -0.76 2.54
CA GLU A 77 15.88 -1.65 3.10
C GLU A 77 15.61 -3.11 2.70
N PRO A 78 16.64 -3.95 2.59
CA PRO A 78 16.44 -5.39 2.42
C PRO A 78 15.85 -6.01 3.68
N ALA A 79 14.83 -6.85 3.51
CA ALA A 79 14.49 -7.83 4.55
C ALA A 79 15.52 -8.97 4.46
N ILE A 80 16.29 -9.20 5.52
CA ILE A 80 17.34 -10.23 5.54
C ILE A 80 16.74 -11.58 5.92
N ALA A 81 17.10 -12.63 5.19
CA ALA A 81 16.74 -14.00 5.52
C ALA A 81 17.47 -14.42 6.82
N PRO A 82 16.75 -14.71 7.92
CA PRO A 82 17.38 -15.06 9.20
C PRO A 82 17.89 -16.50 9.24
N ARG A 83 17.47 -17.31 8.27
CA ARG A 83 17.80 -18.73 8.04
C ARG A 83 17.63 -19.00 6.56
N ASP A 84 17.98 -20.20 6.12
CA ASP A 84 17.65 -20.65 4.76
C ASP A 84 16.12 -20.70 4.59
N LEU A 85 15.63 -20.10 3.51
CA LEU A 85 14.22 -20.05 3.14
C LEU A 85 14.03 -20.70 1.78
N ASN A 86 12.99 -21.52 1.67
CA ASN A 86 12.65 -22.21 0.43
C ASN A 86 11.19 -21.88 0.06
N THR A 87 10.97 -21.55 -1.20
CA THR A 87 9.64 -21.47 -1.82
C THR A 87 9.56 -22.53 -2.92
N GLU A 88 8.40 -22.68 -3.55
CA GLU A 88 8.26 -23.50 -4.76
C GLU A 88 9.23 -23.06 -5.88
N TYR A 89 9.68 -21.80 -5.87
CA TYR A 89 10.42 -21.20 -6.98
C TYR A 89 11.86 -20.80 -6.65
N LEU A 90 12.18 -20.51 -5.39
CA LEU A 90 13.45 -19.94 -4.97
C LEU A 90 14.00 -20.63 -3.73
N ARG A 91 15.32 -20.77 -3.67
CA ARG A 91 16.08 -21.07 -2.46
C ARG A 91 16.87 -19.82 -2.08
N ILE A 92 16.72 -19.35 -0.85
CA ILE A 92 17.30 -18.10 -0.36
C ILE A 92 18.14 -18.47 0.86
N ALA A 93 19.46 -18.35 0.75
CA ALA A 93 20.35 -18.65 1.87
C ALA A 93 20.24 -17.59 2.98
N ALA A 94 20.55 -17.98 4.21
CA ALA A 94 20.68 -17.06 5.34
C ALA A 94 21.61 -15.89 5.01
N GLY A 95 21.23 -14.67 5.43
CA GLY A 95 21.98 -13.45 5.15
C GLY A 95 21.74 -12.83 3.76
N MET A 96 21.03 -13.50 2.86
CA MET A 96 20.57 -12.91 1.59
C MET A 96 19.29 -12.09 1.78
N ALA A 97 18.91 -11.30 0.78
CA ALA A 97 17.64 -10.60 0.77
C ALA A 97 16.48 -11.59 0.58
N ALA A 98 15.54 -11.60 1.52
CA ALA A 98 14.25 -12.29 1.42
C ALA A 98 13.17 -11.42 0.77
N GLY A 99 13.40 -10.10 0.67
CA GLY A 99 12.46 -9.14 0.11
C GLY A 99 12.80 -7.70 0.52
N ILE A 100 11.77 -6.87 0.67
CA ILE A 100 11.89 -5.45 1.01
C ILE A 100 11.18 -5.11 2.32
N LYS A 101 11.74 -4.13 3.04
CA LYS A 101 11.06 -3.29 4.01
C LYS A 101 11.12 -1.85 3.49
N GLN A 102 9.98 -1.26 3.19
CA GLN A 102 9.89 0.08 2.65
C GLN A 102 8.97 0.92 3.53
N SER A 103 9.33 2.16 3.75
CA SER A 103 8.61 3.05 4.65
C SER A 103 8.43 4.42 4.00
N ALA A 104 7.31 5.07 4.27
CA ALA A 104 7.13 6.48 3.95
C ALA A 104 6.56 7.23 5.16
N ARG A 105 7.10 8.42 5.44
CA ARG A 105 6.76 9.26 6.59
C ARG A 105 6.39 10.66 6.14
N GLY A 106 5.18 11.11 6.46
CA GLY A 106 4.72 12.47 6.24
C GLY A 106 4.79 13.28 7.53
N TYR A 107 5.43 14.44 7.46
CA TYR A 107 5.61 15.32 8.62
C TYR A 107 4.79 16.61 8.48
N ARG A 108 4.25 17.09 9.59
CA ARG A 108 3.51 18.36 9.70
C ARG A 108 3.89 19.04 11.00
N ASN A 109 4.25 20.32 10.93
CA ASN A 109 4.75 21.11 12.05
C ASN A 109 5.96 20.46 12.75
N GLY A 110 6.81 19.75 11.99
CA GLY A 110 7.95 19.00 12.53
C GLY A 110 7.63 17.62 13.11
N ASP A 111 6.35 17.30 13.34
CA ASP A 111 5.92 16.01 13.89
C ASP A 111 5.49 15.03 12.79
N MET A 112 5.73 13.74 13.02
CA MET A 112 5.31 12.68 12.10
C MET A 112 3.80 12.43 12.21
N ALA A 113 3.06 12.89 11.20
CA ALA A 113 1.59 12.79 11.16
C ALA A 113 1.10 11.55 10.39
N ILE A 114 1.86 11.04 9.43
CA ILE A 114 1.50 9.86 8.64
C ILE A 114 2.70 8.90 8.57
N SER A 115 2.49 7.64 8.90
CA SER A 115 3.50 6.58 8.80
C SER A 115 2.95 5.40 8.01
N LEU A 116 3.56 5.06 6.89
CA LEU A 116 3.23 3.86 6.11
C LEU A 116 4.42 2.91 6.09
N ASP A 117 4.21 1.68 6.55
CA ASP A 117 5.19 0.61 6.60
C ASP A 117 4.76 -0.56 5.72
N LEU A 118 5.57 -0.89 4.73
CA LEU A 118 5.39 -2.06 3.87
C LEU A 118 6.51 -3.05 4.11
N GLN A 119 6.14 -4.24 4.55
CA GLN A 119 7.03 -5.38 4.67
C GLN A 119 6.56 -6.44 3.67
N MET A 120 7.40 -6.73 2.67
CA MET A 120 7.08 -7.71 1.65
C MET A 120 8.30 -8.59 1.40
N TYR A 121 8.32 -9.75 2.04
CA TYR A 121 9.45 -10.67 2.01
C TYR A 121 8.99 -12.11 2.18
N VAL A 122 9.83 -13.06 1.75
CA VAL A 122 9.57 -14.49 1.87
C VAL A 122 9.68 -14.91 3.34
N GLY A 123 8.67 -15.63 3.84
CA GLY A 123 8.62 -16.07 5.24
C GLY A 123 8.20 -14.95 6.20
N ALA A 124 7.46 -13.96 5.72
CA ALA A 124 6.91 -12.92 6.58
C ALA A 124 5.87 -13.49 7.55
N GLU A 125 6.05 -13.20 8.84
CA GLU A 125 5.18 -13.69 9.90
C GLU A 125 3.97 -12.76 10.07
N GLN A 126 2.82 -13.34 10.41
CA GLN A 126 1.56 -12.62 10.62
C GLN A 126 1.19 -11.62 9.51
N PRO A 127 1.02 -12.08 8.25
CA PRO A 127 0.55 -11.22 7.16
C PRO A 127 -0.75 -10.49 7.53
N ARG A 128 -0.79 -9.18 7.29
CA ARG A 128 -1.90 -8.31 7.68
C ARG A 128 -1.86 -6.97 6.96
N ASP A 129 -3.02 -6.34 6.87
CA ASP A 129 -3.13 -4.89 6.69
C ASP A 129 -3.66 -4.30 7.99
N HIS A 130 -2.87 -3.45 8.64
CA HIS A 130 -3.17 -2.85 9.94
C HIS A 130 -3.20 -1.33 9.79
N VAL A 131 -4.25 -0.70 10.32
CA VAL A 131 -4.43 0.74 10.32
C VAL A 131 -4.72 1.18 11.75
N LEU A 132 -3.88 2.07 12.27
CA LEU A 132 -4.05 2.74 13.54
C LEU A 132 -4.27 4.23 13.28
N ILE A 133 -5.34 4.78 13.83
CA ILE A 133 -5.68 6.19 13.77
C ILE A 133 -5.68 6.71 15.20
N ASP A 134 -4.71 7.57 15.50
CA ASP A 134 -4.70 8.36 16.72
C ASP A 134 -5.68 9.52 16.52
N GLY A 135 -6.76 9.52 17.30
CA GLY A 135 -7.88 10.43 17.12
C GLY A 135 -8.92 10.27 18.22
N VAL A 136 -10.07 10.93 18.05
CA VAL A 136 -11.18 10.91 19.02
C VAL A 136 -12.46 10.47 18.32
N PRO A 137 -12.96 9.24 18.53
CA PRO A 137 -12.29 8.13 19.21
C PRO A 137 -11.11 7.58 18.38
N PRO A 138 -10.16 6.87 19.02
CA PRO A 138 -9.09 6.17 18.31
C PRO A 138 -9.66 4.96 17.55
N ILE A 139 -9.01 4.59 16.44
CA ILE A 139 -9.38 3.41 15.65
C ILE A 139 -8.18 2.50 15.49
N ASP A 140 -8.35 1.22 15.83
CA ASP A 140 -7.42 0.14 15.55
C ASP A 140 -8.14 -0.92 14.69
N MET A 141 -7.72 -1.06 13.42
CA MET A 141 -8.33 -1.99 12.49
C MET A 141 -7.27 -2.90 11.87
N THR A 142 -7.52 -4.21 11.90
CA THR A 142 -6.67 -5.22 11.24
C THR A 142 -7.50 -6.06 10.27
N ILE A 143 -7.01 -6.19 9.03
CA ILE A 143 -7.44 -7.23 8.10
C ILE A 143 -6.45 -8.39 8.22
N ALA A 144 -6.87 -9.46 8.90
CA ALA A 144 -6.07 -10.66 9.07
C ALA A 144 -5.72 -11.29 7.71
N GLY A 145 -4.46 -11.68 7.51
CA GLY A 145 -3.95 -12.21 6.24
C GLY A 145 -3.64 -11.13 5.19
N GLY A 146 -4.16 -9.91 5.37
CA GLY A 146 -4.06 -8.82 4.41
C GLY A 146 -4.85 -9.07 3.11
N VAL A 147 -5.05 -8.01 2.34
CA VAL A 147 -5.75 -8.09 1.05
C VAL A 147 -4.78 -8.53 -0.05
N ALA A 148 -5.12 -9.61 -0.77
CA ALA A 148 -4.34 -10.09 -1.91
C ALA A 148 -4.30 -9.06 -3.05
N GLY A 149 -3.11 -8.49 -3.31
CA GLY A 149 -2.97 -7.33 -4.20
C GLY A 149 -3.39 -7.59 -5.66
N ASP A 150 -3.13 -8.77 -6.20
CA ASP A 150 -3.38 -9.04 -7.62
C ASP A 150 -4.87 -8.99 -7.99
N SER A 151 -5.68 -9.83 -7.34
CA SER A 151 -7.13 -9.87 -7.59
C SER A 151 -7.81 -8.58 -7.11
N ALA A 152 -7.37 -8.01 -5.98
CA ALA A 152 -7.94 -6.77 -5.47
C ALA A 152 -7.68 -5.58 -6.39
N THR A 153 -6.51 -5.48 -7.03
CA THR A 153 -6.18 -4.41 -7.98
C THR A 153 -7.06 -4.48 -9.23
N ALA A 154 -7.26 -5.69 -9.78
CA ALA A 154 -8.19 -5.88 -10.89
C ALA A 154 -9.63 -5.54 -10.48
N ALA A 155 -10.07 -6.02 -9.30
CA ALA A 155 -11.41 -5.79 -8.81
C ALA A 155 -11.71 -4.31 -8.57
N ILE A 156 -10.83 -3.56 -7.91
CA ILE A 156 -11.06 -2.13 -7.64
C ILE A 156 -11.13 -1.32 -8.93
N THR A 157 -10.32 -1.68 -9.94
CA THR A 157 -10.35 -1.04 -11.27
C THR A 157 -11.73 -1.19 -11.91
N VAL A 158 -12.31 -2.39 -11.91
CA VAL A 158 -13.65 -2.65 -12.47
C VAL A 158 -14.74 -1.98 -11.62
N ASN A 159 -14.64 -2.12 -10.30
CA ASN A 159 -15.61 -1.58 -9.35
C ASN A 159 -15.69 -0.05 -9.38
N ALA A 160 -14.60 0.63 -9.75
CA ALA A 160 -14.55 2.09 -9.88
C ALA A 160 -15.22 2.62 -11.16
N ILE A 161 -15.44 1.79 -12.19
CA ILE A 161 -15.93 2.23 -13.51
C ILE A 161 -17.21 3.09 -13.41
N PRO A 162 -18.29 2.68 -12.72
CA PRO A 162 -19.50 3.50 -12.66
C PRO A 162 -19.26 4.86 -11.99
N LYS A 163 -18.36 4.91 -10.99
CA LYS A 163 -18.05 6.10 -10.20
C LYS A 163 -17.24 7.08 -11.04
N VAL A 164 -16.28 6.57 -11.82
CA VAL A 164 -15.51 7.35 -12.79
C VAL A 164 -16.40 7.88 -13.91
N MET A 165 -17.30 7.07 -14.46
CA MET A 165 -18.22 7.49 -15.52
C MET A 165 -19.15 8.62 -15.09
N GLY A 166 -19.57 8.63 -13.82
CA GLY A 166 -20.41 9.68 -13.25
C GLY A 166 -19.63 10.89 -12.69
N ALA A 167 -18.29 10.87 -12.71
CA ALA A 167 -17.49 11.92 -12.12
C ALA A 167 -17.32 13.14 -13.05
N ARG A 168 -16.90 14.26 -12.47
CA ARG A 168 -16.53 15.46 -13.24
C ARG A 168 -15.33 15.19 -14.15
N ALA A 169 -15.22 15.94 -15.25
CA ALA A 169 -14.02 15.90 -16.08
C ALA A 169 -12.78 16.40 -15.31
N GLY A 170 -11.61 15.82 -15.63
CA GLY A 170 -10.31 16.21 -15.08
C GLY A 170 -9.47 15.03 -14.60
N LEU A 171 -8.29 15.33 -14.05
CA LEU A 171 -7.46 14.36 -13.34
C LEU A 171 -7.99 14.20 -11.92
N LEU A 172 -8.66 13.08 -11.66
CA LEU A 172 -9.26 12.75 -10.37
C LEU A 172 -8.46 11.66 -9.65
N THR A 173 -8.62 11.63 -8.34
CA THR A 173 -8.05 10.62 -7.45
C THR A 173 -9.16 9.80 -6.78
N MET A 174 -8.79 8.75 -6.05
CA MET A 174 -9.75 7.99 -5.23
C MET A 174 -10.43 8.83 -4.14
N HIS A 175 -9.84 9.97 -3.76
CA HIS A 175 -10.43 10.93 -2.83
C HIS A 175 -11.57 11.73 -3.46
N ASP A 176 -11.53 11.98 -4.78
CA ASP A 176 -12.56 12.74 -5.51
C ASP A 176 -13.80 11.90 -5.85
N LEU A 177 -13.71 10.57 -5.78
CA LEU A 177 -14.78 9.67 -6.19
C LEU A 177 -15.69 9.30 -5.00
N PRO A 178 -16.98 9.03 -5.26
CA PRO A 178 -17.83 8.34 -4.29
C PRO A 178 -17.22 7.01 -3.86
N LEU A 179 -17.63 6.50 -2.70
CA LEU A 179 -17.12 5.25 -2.15
C LEU A 179 -17.22 4.10 -3.17
N VAL A 180 -16.06 3.61 -3.60
CA VAL A 180 -15.95 2.44 -4.46
C VAL A 180 -16.30 1.18 -3.66
N HIS A 181 -17.20 0.39 -4.22
CA HIS A 181 -17.70 -0.84 -3.65
C HIS A 181 -17.89 -1.88 -4.76
N ARG A 182 -18.15 -3.14 -4.40
CA ARG A 182 -18.37 -4.22 -5.35
C ARG A 182 -19.34 -3.78 -6.45
N PHE A 183 -18.92 -3.94 -7.71
CA PHE A 183 -19.66 -3.50 -8.89
C PHE A 183 -21.13 -3.92 -8.82
N ASN A 184 -22.03 -2.94 -8.88
CA ASN A 184 -23.46 -3.16 -8.92
C ASN A 184 -23.99 -2.79 -10.31
N PRO A 185 -24.45 -3.77 -11.12
CA PRO A 185 -24.93 -3.51 -12.47
C PRO A 185 -26.08 -2.50 -12.57
N SER A 186 -26.85 -2.29 -11.50
CA SER A 186 -27.95 -1.31 -11.52
C SER A 186 -27.47 0.14 -11.61
N GLU A 187 -26.27 0.44 -11.11
CA GLU A 187 -25.71 1.80 -11.11
C GLU A 187 -25.41 2.33 -12.51
N ILE A 188 -25.10 1.45 -13.46
CA ILE A 188 -24.87 1.86 -14.85
C ILE A 188 -26.17 2.35 -15.48
N LYS A 189 -27.30 1.70 -15.17
CA LYS A 189 -28.60 2.03 -15.77
C LYS A 189 -29.13 3.40 -15.33
N THR A 190 -28.63 3.91 -14.20
CA THR A 190 -29.04 5.19 -13.61
C THR A 190 -28.09 6.34 -13.97
N LEU A 191 -27.00 6.07 -14.69
CA LEU A 191 -26.10 7.14 -15.13
C LEU A 191 -26.81 8.02 -16.17
N PRO A 192 -26.72 9.36 -16.06
CA PRO A 192 -27.32 10.26 -17.04
C PRO A 192 -26.76 9.95 -18.44
N PRO A 193 -27.58 10.05 -19.50
CA PRO A 193 -27.09 9.86 -20.86
C PRO A 193 -25.94 10.84 -21.10
N LYS A 194 -24.83 10.34 -21.65
CA LYS A 194 -23.69 11.20 -22.02
C LYS A 194 -24.22 12.31 -22.95
N LYS A 195 -24.15 13.57 -22.51
CA LYS A 195 -24.35 14.71 -23.40
C LYS A 195 -23.27 14.59 -24.48
N ARG A 196 -23.72 14.33 -25.72
CA ARG A 196 -22.85 14.33 -26.91
C ARG A 196 -22.36 15.75 -27.18
#